data_AF-A0AAD2APW8-F1
#
_entry.id   AF-A0AAD2APW8-F1
#
_cell.length_a   1.000
_cell.length_b   1.000
_cell.length_c   1.000
_cell.angle_alpha   90.00
_cell.angle_beta   90.00
_cell.angle_gamma   90.00
#
_symmetry.space_group_name_H-M   'P 1'
#
loop_
_entity.id
_entity.type
_entity.pdbx_description
1 polymer ?
#
loop_
_entity_poly.entity_id
_entity_poly.type
_entity_poly.pdbx_seq_one_letter_code
_entity_poly.pdbx_strand_id
1 'polypeptide(L)'
;MRLPLCCNAESFDSALYSARARLVAVRRTRSNSNFDDYFELILAKLDALLDMTQSGGADPEWQQHVLELNNVILASPINGPDDETQDCLDSTRKALQDVGIL
;
A
#
# COMPACT_ATOMS: atom_id res chain seq x y z
N MET A 1 -23.44 1.09 12.24
CA MET A 1 -22.31 1.94 12.62
C MET A 1 -21.73 2.50 11.33
N ARG A 2 -21.77 3.81 11.13
CA ARG A 2 -21.25 4.47 9.92
C ARG A 2 -19.73 4.42 9.98
N LEU A 3 -19.10 4.03 8.88
CA LEU A 3 -17.65 4.04 8.73
C LEU A 3 -17.08 5.41 9.18
N PRO A 4 -15.97 5.45 9.94
CA PRO A 4 -15.20 6.69 10.09
C PRO A 4 -14.60 7.17 8.75
N LEU A 5 -14.63 6.34 7.69
CA LEU A 5 -14.11 6.68 6.35
C LEU A 5 -14.77 7.93 5.75
N CYS A 6 -16.05 8.24 6.00
CA CYS A 6 -16.67 9.43 5.37
C CYS A 6 -16.02 10.77 5.78
N CYS A 7 -15.30 10.83 6.90
CA CYS A 7 -14.59 12.05 7.32
C CYS A 7 -13.13 12.09 6.87
N ASN A 8 -12.52 10.95 6.55
CA ASN A 8 -11.09 10.82 6.25
C ASN A 8 -10.79 10.14 4.90
N ALA A 9 -11.81 9.84 4.07
CA ALA A 9 -11.66 9.15 2.80
C ALA A 9 -10.66 9.84 1.87
N GLU A 10 -10.71 11.18 1.77
CA GLU A 10 -9.72 11.94 0.98
C GLU A 10 -8.28 11.77 1.50
N SER A 11 -8.08 11.74 2.82
CA SER A 11 -6.77 11.52 3.42
C SER A 11 -6.25 10.11 3.15
N PHE A 12 -7.14 9.11 3.22
CA PHE A 12 -6.83 7.73 2.87
C PHE A 12 -6.51 7.56 1.39
N ASP A 13 -7.32 8.12 0.50
CA ASP A 13 -7.09 8.12 -0.95
C ASP A 13 -5.73 8.77 -1.26
N SER A 14 -5.45 9.93 -0.69
CA SER A 14 -4.21 10.67 -0.91
C SER A 14 -2.98 9.91 -0.43
N ALA A 15 -3.07 9.21 0.71
CA ALA A 15 -2.00 8.37 1.22
C ALA A 15 -1.76 7.14 0.34
N LEU A 16 -2.84 6.46 -0.09
CA LEU A 16 -2.76 5.30 -0.99
C LEU A 16 -2.17 5.71 -2.35
N TYR A 17 -2.61 6.84 -2.91
CA TYR A 17 -2.04 7.40 -4.14
C TYR A 17 -0.56 7.79 -3.98
N SER A 18 -0.19 8.39 -2.85
CA SER A 18 1.21 8.75 -2.58
C SER A 18 2.11 7.51 -2.45
N ALA A 19 1.65 6.48 -1.76
CA ALA A 19 2.32 5.19 -1.67
C ALA A 19 2.52 4.57 -3.06
N ARG A 20 1.44 4.52 -3.85
CA ARG A 20 1.44 4.01 -5.23
C ARG A 20 2.44 4.76 -6.11
N ALA A 21 2.43 6.09 -6.06
CA ALA A 21 3.34 6.92 -6.86
C ALA A 21 4.82 6.66 -6.51
N ARG A 22 5.14 6.49 -5.23
CA ARG A 22 6.50 6.14 -4.77
C ARG A 22 6.93 4.77 -5.27
N LEU A 23 6.07 3.75 -5.12
CA LEU A 23 6.35 2.39 -5.59
C LEU A 23 6.56 2.36 -7.11
N VAL A 24 5.74 3.09 -7.88
CA VAL A 24 5.91 3.22 -9.34
C VAL A 24 7.20 3.95 -9.70
N ALA A 25 7.59 5.00 -8.96
CA ALA A 25 8.83 5.72 -9.19
C ALA A 25 10.05 4.83 -8.97
N VAL A 26 10.08 4.06 -7.88
CA VAL A 26 11.15 3.09 -7.56
C VAL A 26 11.18 1.93 -8.56
N ARG A 27 10.01 1.47 -9.02
CA ARG A 27 9.93 0.48 -10.10
C ARG A 27 10.53 1.02 -11.39
N ARG A 28 10.20 2.26 -11.79
CA ARG A 28 10.70 2.86 -13.03
C ARG A 28 12.21 3.08 -13.06
N THR A 29 12.83 3.34 -11.91
CA THR A 29 14.29 3.44 -11.81
C THR A 29 14.98 2.08 -11.91
N ARG A 30 14.25 0.96 -11.73
CA ARG A 30 14.76 -0.41 -11.82
C ARG A 30 14.30 -1.05 -13.13
N SER A 31 15.19 -1.12 -14.12
CA SER A 31 14.85 -1.66 -15.45
C SER A 31 14.81 -3.19 -15.55
N ASN A 32 15.14 -3.94 -14.50
CA ASN A 32 15.06 -5.41 -14.50
C ASN A 32 15.35 -5.96 -13.09
N SER A 33 14.34 -6.29 -12.30
CA SER A 33 14.56 -6.88 -10.98
C SER A 33 13.53 -7.95 -10.70
N ASN A 34 13.97 -9.08 -10.11
CA ASN A 34 13.11 -10.15 -9.58
C ASN A 34 12.13 -9.68 -8.46
N PHE A 35 12.12 -8.38 -8.17
CA PHE A 35 11.22 -7.71 -7.23
C PHE A 35 10.02 -7.07 -7.94
N ASP A 36 9.97 -7.04 -9.29
CA ASP A 36 8.85 -6.47 -10.07
C ASP A 36 7.52 -7.13 -9.68
N ASP A 37 7.46 -8.46 -9.63
CA ASP A 37 6.25 -9.20 -9.22
C ASP A 37 5.78 -8.82 -7.81
N TYR A 38 6.73 -8.57 -6.89
CA TYR A 38 6.43 -8.17 -5.52
C TYR A 38 5.92 -6.72 -5.44
N PHE A 39 6.53 -5.80 -6.18
CA PHE A 39 6.02 -4.44 -6.33
C PHE A 39 4.63 -4.43 -6.99
N GLU A 40 4.39 -5.25 -8.01
CA GLU A 40 3.09 -5.38 -8.65
C GLU A 40 2.03 -5.93 -7.70
N LEU A 41 2.38 -6.89 -6.84
CA LEU A 41 1.48 -7.38 -5.80
C LEU A 41 1.06 -6.28 -4.81
N ILE A 42 2.02 -5.47 -4.34
CA ILE A 42 1.74 -4.35 -3.42
C ILE A 42 0.89 -3.29 -4.12
N LEU A 43 1.22 -2.93 -5.36
CA LEU A 43 0.46 -1.98 -6.17
C LEU A 43 -0.97 -2.47 -6.40
N ALA A 44 -1.17 -3.74 -6.73
CA ALA A 44 -2.50 -4.32 -6.92
C ALA A 44 -3.34 -4.28 -5.64
N LYS A 45 -2.73 -4.56 -4.47
CA LYS A 45 -3.42 -4.45 -3.18
C LYS A 45 -3.77 -2.99 -2.82
N LEU A 46 -2.89 -2.04 -3.13
CA LEU A 46 -3.18 -0.60 -2.96
C LEU A 46 -4.31 -0.14 -3.88
N ASP A 47 -4.30 -0.56 -5.15
CA ASP A 47 -5.37 -0.23 -6.11
C ASP A 47 -6.72 -0.85 -5.68
N ALA A 48 -6.72 -2.07 -5.13
CA ALA A 48 -7.93 -2.68 -4.56
C ALA A 48 -8.46 -1.90 -3.33
N LEU A 49 -7.57 -1.44 -2.45
CA LEU A 49 -7.94 -0.62 -1.30
C LEU A 49 -8.51 0.75 -1.72
N LEU A 50 -7.92 1.38 -2.75
CA LEU A 50 -8.45 2.61 -3.35
C LEU A 50 -9.86 2.38 -3.89
N ASP A 51 -10.06 1.33 -4.69
CA ASP A 51 -11.36 0.99 -5.27
C ASP A 51 -12.42 0.74 -4.19
N MET A 52 -12.08 0.03 -3.11
CA MET A 52 -12.98 -0.19 -1.98
C MET A 52 -13.29 1.09 -1.19
N THR A 53 -12.29 1.97 -1.03
CA THR A 53 -12.47 3.26 -0.34
C THR A 53 -13.42 4.18 -1.13
N GLN A 54 -13.30 4.17 -2.46
CA GLN A 54 -14.15 4.96 -3.37
C GLN A 54 -15.54 4.35 -3.57
N SER A 55 -15.64 3.02 -3.62
CA SER A 55 -16.91 2.29 -3.79
C SER A 55 -17.76 2.23 -2.51
N GLY A 56 -17.22 2.68 -1.37
CA GLY A 56 -17.90 2.59 -0.08
C GLY A 56 -18.05 1.15 0.40
N GLY A 57 -17.03 0.32 0.13
CA GLY A 57 -16.98 -1.10 0.45
C GLY A 57 -17.22 -1.41 1.94
N ALA A 58 -17.54 -2.67 2.24
CA ALA A 58 -17.81 -3.10 3.60
C ALA A 58 -16.54 -3.02 4.47
N ASP A 59 -16.68 -2.40 5.64
CA ASP A 59 -15.64 -2.24 6.68
C ASP A 59 -14.77 -3.51 6.95
N PRO A 60 -15.34 -4.72 7.11
CA PRO A 60 -14.54 -5.92 7.38
C PRO A 60 -13.66 -6.35 6.19
N GLU A 61 -14.13 -6.18 4.96
CA GLU A 61 -13.34 -6.50 3.77
C GLU A 61 -12.19 -5.50 3.62
N TRP A 62 -12.47 -4.21 3.81
CA TRP A 62 -11.44 -3.16 3.74
C TRP A 62 -10.33 -3.40 4.77
N GLN A 63 -10.67 -3.70 6.03
CA GLN A 63 -9.68 -4.02 7.06
C GLN A 63 -8.87 -5.28 6.75
N GLN A 64 -9.50 -6.31 6.17
CA GLN A 64 -8.80 -7.51 5.74
C GLN A 64 -7.75 -7.19 4.66
N HIS A 65 -8.11 -6.38 3.67
CA HIS A 65 -7.19 -5.95 2.61
C HIS A 65 -6.02 -5.12 3.15
N VAL A 66 -6.27 -4.26 4.14
CA VAL A 66 -5.22 -3.51 4.85
C VAL A 66 -4.24 -4.44 5.57
N LEU A 67 -4.76 -5.44 6.30
CA LEU A 67 -3.93 -6.44 6.99
C LEU A 67 -3.10 -7.26 6.01
N GLU A 68 -3.69 -7.66 4.89
CA GLU A 68 -2.97 -8.36 3.84
C GLU A 68 -1.88 -7.50 3.21
N LEU A 69 -2.16 -6.22 2.94
CA LEU A 69 -1.15 -5.27 2.45
C LEU A 69 0.01 -5.15 3.44
N ASN A 70 -0.29 -4.99 4.74
CA ASN A 70 0.75 -4.92 5.78
C ASN A 70 1.59 -6.20 5.82
N ASN A 71 0.95 -7.37 5.76
CA ASN A 71 1.64 -8.65 5.75
C ASN A 71 2.53 -8.80 4.51
N VAL A 72 2.08 -8.35 3.33
CA VAL A 72 2.91 -8.35 2.14
C VAL A 72 4.10 -7.43 2.33
N ILE A 73 3.92 -6.18 2.76
CA ILE A 73 5.00 -5.21 3.00
C ILE A 73 6.01 -5.73 4.05
N LEU A 74 5.53 -6.40 5.10
CA LEU A 74 6.35 -7.02 6.15
C LEU A 74 7.03 -8.31 5.70
N ALA A 75 6.42 -9.04 4.76
CA ALA A 75 7.02 -10.20 4.11
C ALA A 75 8.13 -9.69 3.19
N SER A 76 9.24 -9.31 3.82
CA SER A 76 10.46 -8.92 3.15
C SER A 76 10.81 -9.99 2.12
N PRO A 77 11.12 -9.62 0.87
CA PRO A 77 11.41 -10.60 -0.16
C PRO A 77 12.60 -11.46 0.27
N ILE A 78 12.47 -12.79 0.09
CA ILE A 78 13.41 -13.82 0.59
C ILE A 78 14.86 -13.59 0.11
N ASN A 79 15.05 -12.84 -0.99
CA ASN A 79 16.37 -12.53 -1.54
C ASN A 79 17.03 -11.27 -0.97
N GLY A 80 16.48 -10.69 0.11
CA GLY A 80 16.99 -9.46 0.72
C GLY A 80 16.63 -8.25 -0.14
N PRO A 81 15.68 -7.40 0.29
CA PRO A 81 15.47 -6.14 -0.41
C PRO A 81 16.75 -5.31 -0.36
N ASP A 82 17.15 -4.68 -1.47
CA ASP A 82 18.15 -3.62 -1.41
C ASP A 82 17.69 -2.52 -0.43
N ASP A 83 18.62 -1.79 0.18
CA ASP A 83 18.31 -0.72 1.14
C ASP A 83 17.25 0.27 0.61
N GLU A 84 17.27 0.60 -0.68
CA GLU A 84 16.26 1.47 -1.31
C GLU A 84 14.86 0.85 -1.38
N THR A 85 14.76 -0.46 -1.60
CA THR A 85 13.46 -1.17 -1.58
C THR A 85 12.93 -1.20 -0.16
N GLN A 86 13.78 -1.49 0.80
CA GLN A 86 13.39 -1.52 2.20
C GLN A 86 12.95 -0.13 2.69
N ASP A 87 13.69 0.93 2.33
CA ASP A 87 13.31 2.33 2.62
C ASP A 87 11.97 2.72 1.98
N CYS A 88 11.73 2.28 0.74
CA CYS A 88 10.46 2.50 0.06
C CYS A 88 9.28 1.82 0.78
N LEU A 89 9.46 0.57 1.20
CA LEU A 89 8.47 -0.22 1.93
C LEU A 89 8.20 0.37 3.32
N ASP A 90 9.25 0.72 4.08
CA ASP A 90 9.13 1.38 5.38
C ASP A 90 8.46 2.75 5.28
N SER A 91 8.85 3.55 4.28
CA SER A 91 8.22 4.85 4.00
C SER A 91 6.75 4.71 3.63
N THR A 92 6.40 3.68 2.84
CA THR A 92 5.02 3.37 2.46
C THR A 92 4.21 2.96 3.68
N ARG A 93 4.73 2.03 4.48
CA ARG A 93 4.10 1.60 5.73
C ARG A 93 3.88 2.78 6.69
N LYS A 94 4.89 3.63 6.86
CA LYS A 94 4.81 4.80 7.73
C LYS A 94 3.75 5.80 7.24
N ALA A 95 3.66 6.04 5.94
CA ALA A 95 2.61 6.90 5.37
C ALA A 95 1.21 6.35 5.65
N LEU A 96 1.02 5.03 5.56
CA LEU A 96 -0.25 4.37 5.87
C LEU A 96 -0.57 4.40 7.38
N GLN A 97 0.43 4.25 8.25
CA GLN A 97 0.27 4.38 9.71
C GLN A 97 -0.07 5.81 10.13
N ASP A 98 0.55 6.82 9.50
CA ASP A 98 0.34 8.23 9.83
C ASP A 98 -1.12 8.67 9.60
N VAL A 99 -1.76 8.13 8.58
CA VAL A 99 -3.19 8.38 8.31
C VAL A 99 -4.13 7.45 9.06
N GLY A 100 -3.61 6.47 9.83
CA GLY A 100 -4.41 5.52 10.61
C GLY A 100 -5.02 4.38 9.79
N ILE A 101 -4.44 4.05 8.63
CA ILE A 101 -4.77 2.82 7.89
C ILE A 101 -4.15 1.62 8.63
N LEU A 102 -2.90 1.74 9.08
CA LEU A 102 -2.12 0.68 9.74
C LEU A 102 -1.88 0.93 11.24
#